data_AF-A0A1J0D0C5-F1
#
_entry.id   AF-A0A1J0D0C5-F1
#
_cell.length_a   1.000
_cell.length_b   1.000
_cell.length_c   1.000
_cell.angle_alpha   90.00
_cell.angle_beta   90.00
_cell.angle_gamma   90.00
#
_symmetry.space_group_name_H-M   'P 1'
#
loop_
_entity.id
_entity.type
_entity.pdbx_description
1 polymer ?
#
loop_
_entity_poly.entity_id
_entity_poly.type
_entity_poly.pdbx_seq_one_letter_code
_entity_poly.pdbx_strand_id
1 'polypeptide(L)'
;MAKIKLEILNKGGKIYYSDTDIIVTNIELPESMVNNKDIGKLKLEHKVKEAYFISNKTYCIIDNNDELTKKAKGVNRNQLTLKDYKDMYTKNKSITTVRKDFVRGKLKLN
;
A
#
# COMPACT_ATOMS: atom_id res chain seq x y z
N MET A 1 13.67 5.93 -8.38
CA MET A 1 12.40 6.56 -7.93
C MET A 1 12.44 8.10 -7.85
N ALA A 2 13.56 8.74 -7.46
CA ALA A 2 13.64 10.20 -7.33
C ALA A 2 13.24 10.99 -8.60
N LYS A 3 13.71 10.55 -9.78
CA LYS A 3 13.36 11.17 -11.07
C LYS A 3 11.85 11.24 -11.34
N ILE A 4 11.12 10.16 -11.06
CA ILE A 4 9.66 10.07 -11.28
C ILE A 4 8.92 10.99 -10.32
N LYS A 5 9.36 11.06 -9.06
CA LYS A 5 8.77 12.00 -8.08
C LYS A 5 8.93 13.45 -8.54
N LEU A 6 10.12 13.82 -9.02
CA LEU A 6 10.38 15.16 -9.52
C LEU A 6 9.51 15.49 -10.73
N GLU A 7 9.38 14.56 -11.68
CA GLU A 7 8.50 14.71 -12.85
C GLU A 7 7.04 14.96 -12.44
N ILE A 8 6.53 14.22 -11.45
CA ILE A 8 5.17 14.41 -10.94
C ILE A 8 4.99 15.82 -10.37
N LEU A 9 5.94 16.26 -9.55
CA LEU A 9 5.89 17.59 -8.92
C LEU A 9 6.00 18.71 -9.97
N ASN A 10 6.87 18.56 -10.96
CA ASN A 10 7.03 19.53 -12.06
C ASN A 10 5.76 19.67 -12.90
N LYS A 11 4.95 18.61 -13.00
CA LYS A 11 3.64 18.63 -13.67
C LYS A 11 2.50 19.14 -12.77
N GLY A 12 2.81 19.61 -11.57
CA GLY A 12 1.81 20.06 -10.59
C GLY A 12 1.03 18.93 -9.91
N GLY A 13 1.50 17.69 -10.03
CA GLY A 13 0.90 16.53 -9.38
C GLY A 13 1.22 16.46 -7.89
N LYS A 14 0.34 15.80 -7.14
CA LYS A 14 0.47 15.52 -5.71
C LYS A 14 0.79 14.04 -5.52
N ILE A 15 1.84 13.76 -4.76
CA ILE A 15 2.22 12.40 -4.37
C ILE A 15 1.57 12.11 -3.02
N TYR A 16 0.65 11.14 -2.99
CA TYR A 16 -0.04 10.72 -1.77
C TYR A 16 0.75 9.66 -1.00
N TYR A 17 1.48 8.79 -1.70
CA TYR A 17 2.29 7.75 -1.11
C TYR A 17 3.43 7.34 -2.04
N SER A 18 4.54 6.91 -1.46
CA SER A 18 5.62 6.26 -2.21
C SER A 18 6.41 5.30 -1.33
N ASP A 19 6.72 4.14 -1.90
CA ASP A 19 7.65 3.15 -1.37
C ASP A 19 8.72 2.84 -2.45
N THR A 20 9.43 1.74 -2.29
CA THR A 20 10.58 1.29 -3.10
C THR A 20 10.25 1.30 -4.60
N ASP A 21 9.14 0.69 -4.97
CA ASP A 21 8.69 0.43 -6.34
C ASP A 21 7.25 0.90 -6.61
N ILE A 22 6.58 1.50 -5.62
CA ILE A 22 5.19 1.96 -5.73
C ILE A 22 5.11 3.46 -5.53
N ILE A 23 4.26 4.12 -6.32
CA ILE A 23 3.89 5.53 -6.16
C ILE A 23 2.39 5.70 -6.37
N VAL A 24 1.76 6.51 -5.53
CA VAL A 24 0.35 6.88 -5.65
C VAL A 24 0.28 8.40 -5.83
N THR A 25 -0.34 8.83 -6.92
CA THR A 25 -0.39 10.22 -7.35
C THR A 25 -1.74 10.55 -8.00
N ASN A 26 -2.08 11.82 -8.13
CA ASN A 26 -3.33 12.29 -8.74
C ASN A 26 -3.23 12.57 -10.25
N ILE A 27 -2.05 12.41 -10.85
CA ILE A 27 -1.85 12.62 -12.29
C ILE A 27 -1.58 11.31 -12.99
N GLU A 28 -1.96 11.24 -14.27
CA GLU A 28 -1.51 10.17 -15.14
C GLU A 28 -0.04 10.38 -15.51
N LEU A 29 0.75 9.31 -15.40
CA LEU A 29 2.14 9.32 -15.83
C LEU A 29 2.22 8.99 -17.32
N PRO A 30 3.19 9.58 -18.06
CA PRO A 30 3.32 9.31 -19.49
C PRO A 30 3.70 7.85 -19.75
N GLU A 31 3.29 7.31 -20.90
CA GLU A 31 3.60 5.94 -21.35
C GLU A 31 5.11 5.65 -21.45
N SER A 32 5.93 6.71 -21.58
CA SER A 32 7.38 6.60 -21.51
C SER A 32 7.88 6.09 -20.15
N MET A 33 7.10 6.27 -19.08
CA MET A 33 7.40 5.83 -17.72
C MET A 33 6.52 4.67 -17.24
N VAL A 34 5.34 4.48 -17.84
CA VAL A 34 4.39 3.42 -17.48
C VAL A 34 4.22 2.45 -18.64
N ASN A 35 4.62 1.19 -18.44
CA ASN A 35 4.34 0.10 -19.36
C ASN A 35 4.25 -1.22 -18.57
N ASN A 36 3.25 -2.04 -18.89
CA ASN A 36 3.03 -3.32 -18.22
C ASN A 36 3.96 -4.44 -18.69
N LYS A 37 4.69 -4.25 -19.81
CA LYS A 37 5.52 -5.29 -20.46
C LYS A 37 7.01 -4.98 -20.44
N ASP A 38 7.40 -3.71 -20.38
CA ASP A 38 8.81 -3.32 -20.45
C ASP A 38 9.48 -3.36 -19.07
N ILE A 39 10.65 -4.01 -18.99
CA ILE A 39 11.46 -4.04 -17.77
C ILE A 39 11.97 -2.63 -17.45
N GLY A 40 11.86 -2.23 -16.17
CA GLY A 40 12.34 -0.94 -15.67
C GLY A 40 11.33 0.20 -15.76
N LYS A 41 10.14 -0.03 -16.35
CA LYS A 41 9.01 0.91 -16.29
C LYS A 41 8.04 0.53 -15.17
N LEU A 42 7.23 1.52 -14.75
CA LEU A 42 6.19 1.29 -13.77
C LEU A 42 5.00 0.57 -14.42
N LYS A 43 4.41 -0.39 -13.71
CA LYS A 43 3.15 -1.02 -14.08
C LYS A 43 2.00 -0.21 -13.49
N LEU A 44 0.94 0.03 -14.26
CA LEU A 44 -0.30 0.58 -13.69
C LEU A 44 -1.04 -0.55 -12.97
N GLU A 45 -0.99 -0.55 -11.63
CA GLU A 45 -1.66 -1.59 -10.83
C GLU A 45 -3.13 -1.26 -10.52
N HIS A 46 -3.42 -0.03 -10.11
CA HIS A 46 -4.75 0.36 -9.65
C HIS A 46 -5.13 1.76 -10.12
N LYS A 47 -6.42 1.95 -10.44
CA LYS A 47 -7.07 3.26 -10.46
C LYS A 47 -7.81 3.42 -9.14
N VAL A 48 -7.26 4.26 -8.26
CA VAL A 48 -7.66 4.35 -6.85
C VAL A 48 -8.86 5.28 -6.69
N LYS A 49 -9.93 4.76 -6.07
CA LYS A 49 -11.11 5.53 -5.64
C LYS A 49 -10.89 6.13 -4.26
N GLU A 50 -10.35 5.33 -3.34
CA GLU A 50 -10.08 5.73 -1.95
C GLU A 50 -8.86 4.97 -1.42
N ALA A 51 -8.05 5.61 -0.59
CA ALA A 51 -6.91 4.95 0.06
C ALA A 51 -6.59 5.57 1.42
N TYR A 52 -6.08 4.74 2.32
CA TYR A 52 -5.62 5.14 3.65
C TYR A 52 -4.17 4.71 3.82
N PHE A 53 -3.26 5.69 3.93
CA PHE A 53 -1.83 5.46 4.14
C PHE A 53 -1.48 5.78 5.59
N ILE A 54 -1.26 4.75 6.40
CA ILE A 54 -1.07 4.91 7.85
C ILE A 54 0.42 5.12 8.18
N SER A 55 1.27 4.27 7.61
CA SER A 55 2.71 4.32 7.80
C SER A 55 3.42 3.65 6.63
N ASN A 56 4.75 3.65 6.66
CA ASN A 56 5.56 2.88 5.72
C ASN A 56 5.11 1.41 5.70
N LYS A 57 4.72 0.89 4.53
CA LYS A 57 4.22 -0.48 4.30
C LYS A 57 2.93 -0.85 5.03
N THR A 58 2.15 0.14 5.47
CA THR A 58 0.83 -0.08 6.08
C THR A 58 -0.20 0.84 5.45
N TYR A 59 -1.02 0.28 4.56
CA TYR A 59 -2.03 1.00 3.82
C TYR A 59 -3.15 0.08 3.31
N CYS A 60 -4.29 0.67 2.97
CA CYS A 60 -5.31 0.02 2.16
C CYS A 60 -5.74 0.91 0.99
N ILE A 61 -6.17 0.26 -0.09
CA ILE A 61 -6.62 0.87 -1.34
C ILE A 61 -7.95 0.23 -1.73
N ILE A 62 -8.91 1.05 -2.11
CA ILE A 62 -10.15 0.68 -2.79
C ILE A 62 -10.04 1.24 -4.20
N ASP A 63 -10.11 0.37 -5.19
CA ASP A 63 -10.07 0.79 -6.58
C ASP A 63 -11.48 1.12 -7.13
N ASN A 64 -11.54 1.52 -8.40
CA ASN A 64 -12.80 1.86 -9.06
C ASN A 64 -13.74 0.66 -9.26
N ASN A 65 -13.27 -0.57 -9.05
CA ASN A 65 -14.08 -1.79 -9.08
C ASN A 65 -14.56 -2.20 -7.66
N ASP A 66 -14.35 -1.32 -6.67
CA ASP A 66 -14.60 -1.57 -5.25
C ASP A 66 -13.79 -2.75 -4.67
N GLU A 67 -12.66 -3.13 -5.31
CA GLU A 67 -11.78 -4.17 -4.80
C GLU A 67 -10.87 -3.62 -3.70
N LEU A 68 -10.80 -4.35 -2.57
CA LEU A 68 -10.02 -3.95 -1.40
C LEU A 68 -8.63 -4.61 -1.39
N THR A 69 -7.60 -3.79 -1.61
CA THR A 69 -6.20 -4.19 -1.43
C THR A 69 -5.67 -3.71 -0.08
N LYS A 70 -5.12 -4.64 0.72
CA LYS A 70 -4.60 -4.39 2.07
C LYS A 70 -3.13 -4.77 2.17
N LYS A 71 -2.33 -3.90 2.79
CA LYS A 71 -0.93 -4.15 3.12
C LYS A 71 -0.66 -3.66 4.55
N ALA A 72 -0.08 -4.51 5.37
CA ALA A 72 0.37 -4.14 6.71
C ALA A 72 1.62 -4.95 7.05
N LYS A 73 2.74 -4.25 7.29
CA LYS A 73 4.00 -4.90 7.64
C LYS A 73 3.88 -5.60 8.99
N GLY A 74 4.24 -6.89 9.03
CA GLY A 74 4.28 -7.67 10.27
C GLY A 74 2.93 -8.20 10.75
N VAL A 75 1.84 -7.96 10.01
CA VAL A 75 0.48 -8.37 10.35
C VAL A 75 -0.10 -9.25 9.25
N ASN A 76 -0.85 -10.28 9.62
CA ASN A 76 -1.55 -11.09 8.61
C ASN A 76 -2.66 -10.28 7.94
N ARG A 77 -2.76 -10.37 6.61
CA ARG A 77 -3.72 -9.58 5.80
C ARG A 77 -5.19 -9.72 6.24
N ASN A 78 -5.54 -10.86 6.84
CA ASN A 78 -6.91 -11.17 7.27
C ASN A 78 -7.26 -10.61 8.66
N GLN A 79 -6.29 -10.06 9.40
CA GLN A 79 -6.51 -9.56 10.75
C GLN A 79 -6.95 -8.09 10.80
N LEU A 80 -6.81 -7.37 9.68
CA LEU A 80 -7.21 -5.97 9.57
C LEU A 80 -8.37 -5.82 8.59
N THR A 81 -9.41 -5.13 9.03
CA THR A 81 -10.57 -4.72 8.24
C THR A 81 -10.38 -3.32 7.66
N LEU A 82 -11.18 -2.92 6.66
CA LEU A 82 -11.16 -1.54 6.15
C LEU A 82 -11.44 -0.52 7.27
N LYS A 83 -12.36 -0.84 8.17
CA LYS A 83 -12.71 0.00 9.31
C LYS A 83 -11.50 0.25 10.23
N ASP A 84 -10.64 -0.76 10.40
CA ASP A 84 -9.41 -0.63 11.19
C ASP A 84 -8.47 0.41 10.58
N TYR A 85 -8.24 0.38 9.27
CA TYR A 85 -7.43 1.40 8.59
C TYR A 85 -8.05 2.80 8.72
N LYS A 86 -9.36 2.91 8.56
CA LYS A 86 -10.07 4.19 8.71
C LYS A 86 -9.98 4.73 10.15
N ASP A 87 -10.17 3.87 11.15
CA ASP A 87 -10.04 4.22 12.56
C ASP A 87 -8.60 4.60 12.91
N MET A 88 -7.59 3.91 12.38
CA MET A 88 -6.17 4.30 12.52
C MET A 88 -5.91 5.69 11.95
N TYR A 89 -6.40 5.97 10.74
CA TYR A 89 -6.15 7.24 10.06
C TYR A 89 -6.89 8.43 10.70
N THR A 90 -8.15 8.24 11.08
CA THR A 90 -9.04 9.35 11.51
C THR A 90 -9.09 9.53 13.02
N LYS A 91 -8.90 8.46 13.80
CA LYS A 91 -9.07 8.48 15.26
C LYS A 91 -7.77 8.25 16.01
N ASN A 92 -6.64 8.13 15.31
CA ASN A 92 -5.34 7.80 15.88
C ASN A 92 -5.38 6.56 16.78
N LYS A 93 -6.21 5.58 16.42
CA LYS A 93 -6.45 4.38 17.23
C LYS A 93 -5.32 3.38 17.02
N SER A 94 -4.73 2.88 18.12
CA SER A 94 -3.81 1.74 18.07
C SER A 94 -4.58 0.42 17.97
N ILE A 95 -4.12 -0.49 17.11
CA ILE A 95 -4.74 -1.80 16.89
C ILE A 95 -3.69 -2.88 17.12
N THR A 96 -3.99 -3.80 18.03
CA THR A 96 -3.11 -4.92 18.38
C THR A 96 -3.58 -6.17 17.63
N THR A 97 -2.67 -6.78 16.88
CA THR A 97 -2.92 -8.04 16.17
C THR A 97 -1.96 -9.12 16.66
N VAL A 98 -2.46 -10.35 16.83
CA VAL A 98 -1.63 -11.47 17.26
C VAL A 98 -1.09 -12.19 16.04
N ARG A 99 0.22 -12.14 15.82
CA ARG A 99 0.85 -13.00 14.83
C ARG A 99 1.05 -14.38 15.47
N LYS A 100 0.25 -15.36 15.06
CA LYS A 100 0.51 -16.77 15.39
C LYS A 100 1.69 -17.22 14.54
N ASP A 101 2.90 -17.07 15.04
CA ASP A 101 4.06 -17.71 14.44
C ASP A 101 4.01 -19.21 14.76
N PHE A 102 4.00 -20.04 13.72
CA PHE A 102 4.21 -21.48 13.89
C PHE A 102 5.65 -21.69 14.36
N VAL A 103 5.83 -21.91 15.67
CA VAL A 103 7.11 -22.38 16.19
C VAL A 103 7.30 -23.80 15.65
N ARG A 104 8.25 -23.98 14.74
CA ARG A 104 8.70 -25.30 14.28
C ARG A 104 9.47 -25.97 15.41
N GLY A 105 8.75 -26.45 16.42
CA GLY A 105 9.31 -27.16 17.56
C GLY A 105 8.21 -27.97 18.22
N LYS A 106 8.35 -29.31 18.22
CA LYS A 106 7.49 -30.19 19.01
C LYS A 106 7.58 -29.75 20.47
N LEU A 107 6.49 -29.22 21.02
CA LEU A 107 6.28 -29.22 22.46
C LEU A 107 6.17 -30.69 22.88
N LYS A 108 7.29 -31.27 23.31
CA LYS A 108 7.25 -32.46 24.16
C LYS A 108 6.76 -31.99 25.53
N LEU A 109 5.49 -32.25 25.82
CA LEU A 109 5.01 -32.26 27.19
C LEU A 109 5.55 -33.55 27.82
N ASN A 110 6.37 -33.40 28.87
CA ASN A 110 6.73 -34.48 29.78
C ASN A 110 5.58 -34.73 30.76
#